data_AF-A0AAN8XQ00-F1
#
_entry.id   AF-A0AAN8XQ00-F1
#
_cell.length_a   1.000
_cell.length_b   1.000
_cell.length_c   1.000
_cell.angle_alpha   90.00
_cell.angle_beta   90.00
_cell.angle_gamma   90.00
#
_symmetry.space_group_name_H-M   'P 1'
#
loop_
_entity.id
_entity.type
_entity.pdbx_description
1 polymer ?
#
loop_
_entity_poly.entity_id
_entity_poly.type
_entity_poly.pdbx_seq_one_letter_code
_entity_poly.pdbx_strand_id
1 'polypeptide(L)'
;MLIYPYFFFFQMEDEGNHGNDDTRCFILSTLAAMHMSRVACVLCDSPMLVFDRYPLVDGTFFLSPRQHSKSCLEVRLENRTQYLSAVCMTCLEGWGAGRRLRCLYCATPWDGSSLVIGTMYSYDIFAAMPCCTERLRCNNCQKPLLQSHQRLNFYSDYSHSLACPHCQASDTHFVKPLGFCYTKDLMSLWP
;
A
#
# COMPACT_ATOMS: atom_id res chain seq x y z
N MET A 1 -19.98 -19.26 -28.78
CA MET A 1 -18.56 -18.89 -28.68
C MET A 1 -18.50 -17.39 -28.52
N LEU A 2 -18.67 -16.88 -27.30
CA LEU A 2 -18.67 -15.45 -27.00
C LEU A 2 -17.29 -15.08 -26.47
N ILE A 3 -16.51 -14.41 -27.32
CA ILE A 3 -15.28 -13.74 -26.92
C ILE A 3 -15.72 -12.41 -26.30
N TYR A 4 -15.72 -12.34 -24.96
CA TYR A 4 -15.80 -11.07 -24.25
C TYR A 4 -14.42 -10.39 -24.35
N PRO A 5 -14.29 -9.19 -24.94
CA PRO A 5 -13.07 -8.41 -24.79
C PRO A 5 -13.08 -7.84 -23.37
N TYR A 6 -12.21 -8.36 -22.50
CA TYR A 6 -11.82 -7.67 -21.28
C TYR A 6 -11.10 -6.39 -21.66
N PHE A 7 -11.87 -5.31 -21.78
CA PHE A 7 -11.32 -3.96 -21.90
C PHE A 7 -10.79 -3.58 -20.53
N PHE A 8 -9.51 -3.90 -20.29
CA PHE A 8 -8.75 -3.39 -19.17
C PHE A 8 -8.81 -1.87 -19.25
N PHE A 9 -9.46 -1.22 -18.28
CA PHE A 9 -9.56 0.23 -18.22
C PHE A 9 -8.19 0.78 -17.82
N PHE A 10 -7.30 0.94 -18.79
CA PHE A 10 -6.08 1.73 -18.62
C PHE A 10 -6.54 3.19 -18.56
N GLN A 11 -6.63 3.75 -17.36
CA GLN A 11 -6.88 5.16 -17.17
C GLN A 11 -5.63 5.92 -17.63
N MET A 12 -5.54 6.20 -18.94
CA MET A 12 -4.61 7.17 -19.50
C MET A 12 -5.11 8.55 -19.05
N GLU A 13 -4.71 9.00 -17.86
CA GLU A 13 -4.70 10.44 -17.59
C GLU A 13 -3.56 11.05 -18.44
N ASP A 14 -3.97 11.61 -19.58
CA ASP A 14 -3.17 12.34 -20.56
C ASP A 14 -2.79 13.73 -20.01
N GLU A 15 -2.09 13.75 -18.88
CA GLU A 15 -1.51 14.95 -18.28
C GLU A 15 0.00 14.73 -18.09
N GLY A 16 0.73 14.89 -19.20
CA GLY A 16 2.18 15.07 -19.20
C GLY A 16 3.00 13.79 -18.95
N ASN A 17 3.54 13.24 -20.03
CA ASN A 17 4.55 12.16 -20.05
C ASN A 17 5.73 12.34 -19.06
N HIS A 18 5.93 13.52 -18.48
CA HIS A 18 7.03 13.85 -17.57
C HIS A 18 6.84 13.28 -16.15
N GLY A 19 5.65 13.40 -15.53
CA GLY A 19 5.47 13.00 -14.12
C GLY A 19 5.54 11.49 -13.90
N ASN A 20 5.11 10.73 -14.90
CA ASN A 20 5.24 9.28 -14.90
C ASN A 20 6.71 8.85 -15.10
N ASP A 21 7.50 9.64 -15.84
CA ASP A 21 8.91 9.35 -16.09
C ASP A 21 9.79 9.67 -14.87
N ASP A 22 9.49 10.74 -14.13
CA ASP A 22 10.19 11.06 -12.88
C ASP A 22 9.99 9.95 -11.84
N THR A 23 8.76 9.46 -11.71
CA THR A 23 8.42 8.34 -10.81
C THR A 23 9.15 7.06 -11.22
N ARG A 24 9.17 6.74 -12.52
CA ARG A 24 9.93 5.62 -13.06
C ARG A 24 11.40 5.74 -12.76
N CYS A 25 11.99 6.89 -13.08
CA CYS A 25 13.40 7.17 -12.86
C CYS A 25 13.77 7.05 -11.38
N PHE A 26 12.93 7.57 -10.48
CA PHE A 26 13.12 7.45 -9.04
C PHE A 26 13.17 5.99 -8.59
N ILE A 27 12.19 5.17 -8.97
CA ILE A 27 12.10 3.76 -8.59
C ILE A 27 13.29 2.97 -9.15
N LEU A 28 13.56 3.11 -10.45
CA LEU A 28 14.63 2.37 -11.12
C LEU A 28 16.02 2.79 -10.61
N SER A 29 16.25 4.08 -10.37
CA SER A 29 17.51 4.56 -9.80
C SER A 29 17.72 4.05 -8.37
N THR A 30 16.65 4.05 -7.54
CA THR A 30 16.69 3.50 -6.18
C THR A 30 17.04 2.01 -6.21
N LEU A 31 16.40 1.23 -7.06
CA LEU A 31 16.62 -0.20 -7.19
C LEU A 31 18.01 -0.52 -7.76
N ALA A 32 18.46 0.24 -8.76
CA ALA A 32 19.79 0.12 -9.34
C ALA A 32 20.90 0.40 -8.31
N ALA A 33 20.72 1.43 -7.47
CA ALA A 33 21.66 1.76 -6.39
C ALA A 33 21.81 0.61 -5.37
N MET A 34 20.75 -0.20 -5.21
CA MET A 34 20.74 -1.37 -4.34
C MET A 34 21.07 -2.68 -5.08
N HIS A 35 21.39 -2.62 -6.38
CA HIS A 35 21.61 -3.78 -7.26
C HIS A 35 20.46 -4.80 -7.27
N MET A 36 19.21 -4.30 -7.25
CA MET A 36 18.01 -5.13 -7.18
C MET A 36 17.26 -5.15 -8.52
N SER A 37 17.03 -6.34 -9.06
CA SER A 37 16.14 -6.59 -10.22
C SER A 37 14.80 -7.21 -9.82
N ARG A 38 14.59 -7.41 -8.51
CA ARG A 38 13.39 -8.01 -7.92
C ARG A 38 13.03 -7.29 -6.64
N VAL A 39 11.74 -7.20 -6.37
CA VAL A 39 11.18 -6.69 -5.11
C VAL A 39 10.22 -7.71 -4.52
N ALA A 40 10.14 -7.81 -3.20
CA ALA A 40 9.22 -8.73 -2.54
C ALA A 40 7.89 -8.03 -2.22
N CYS A 41 6.78 -8.73 -2.43
CA CYS A 41 5.48 -8.25 -1.98
C CYS A 41 5.41 -8.25 -0.45
N VAL A 42 5.04 -7.11 0.15
CA VAL A 42 4.98 -6.96 1.62
C VAL A 42 3.93 -7.85 2.31
N LEU A 43 3.04 -8.48 1.55
CA LEU A 43 1.99 -9.34 2.08
C LEU A 43 2.34 -10.82 2.01
N CYS A 44 2.95 -11.27 0.93
CA CYS A 44 3.19 -12.70 0.68
C CYS A 44 4.65 -13.06 0.48
N ASP A 45 5.56 -12.08 0.57
CA ASP A 45 7.00 -12.19 0.35
C ASP A 45 7.39 -12.77 -1.02
N SER A 46 6.42 -12.95 -1.92
CA SER A 46 6.66 -13.48 -3.26
C SER A 46 7.50 -12.46 -4.04
N PRO A 47 8.59 -12.90 -4.70
CA PRO A 47 9.43 -12.01 -5.49
C PRO A 47 8.73 -11.61 -6.79
N MET A 48 8.79 -10.33 -7.12
CA MET A 48 8.28 -9.73 -8.36
C MET A 48 9.44 -9.21 -9.18
N LEU A 49 9.40 -9.43 -10.49
CA LEU A 49 10.37 -8.83 -11.42
C LEU A 49 10.13 -7.34 -11.53
N VAL A 50 11.22 -6.58 -11.66
CA VAL A 50 11.18 -5.15 -11.97
C VAL A 50 11.44 -4.98 -13.45
N PHE A 51 10.51 -4.34 -14.14
CA PHE A 51 10.59 -4.01 -15.57
C PHE A 51 11.12 -2.58 -15.76
N ASP A 52 11.78 -2.34 -16.89
CA ASP A 52 12.30 -1.03 -17.31
C ASP A 52 11.23 -0.13 -17.95
N ARG A 53 10.07 -0.71 -18.26
CA ARG A 53 8.88 -0.06 -18.83
C ARG A 53 7.67 -0.35 -17.97
N TYR A 54 6.65 0.51 -18.08
CA TYR A 54 5.39 0.30 -17.39
C TYR A 54 4.64 -0.94 -17.90
N PRO A 55 3.98 -1.71 -17.02
CA PRO A 55 4.00 -1.59 -15.55
C PRO A 55 5.36 -2.02 -14.97
N LEU A 56 5.90 -1.29 -13.98
CA LEU A 56 7.24 -1.59 -13.44
C LEU A 56 7.30 -2.89 -12.64
N VAL A 57 6.17 -3.36 -12.13
CA VAL A 57 5.99 -4.64 -11.44
C VAL A 57 4.58 -5.16 -11.72
N ASP A 58 4.37 -6.47 -11.60
CA ASP A 58 3.05 -7.10 -11.61
C ASP A 58 2.30 -6.86 -10.28
N GLY A 59 2.05 -5.59 -10.00
CA GLY A 59 1.56 -5.08 -8.73
C GLY A 59 1.59 -3.56 -8.66
N THR A 60 1.59 -3.00 -7.45
CA THR A 60 1.76 -1.55 -7.24
C THR A 60 2.90 -1.29 -6.27
N PHE A 61 3.63 -0.20 -6.50
CA PHE A 61 4.48 0.40 -5.50
C PHE A 61 3.69 1.37 -4.63
N PHE A 62 4.17 1.58 -3.42
CA PHE A 62 3.71 2.66 -2.55
C PHE A 62 4.81 3.07 -1.57
N LEU A 63 4.75 4.31 -1.11
CA LEU A 63 5.60 4.82 -0.05
C LEU A 63 4.87 4.77 1.29
N SER A 64 5.56 4.34 2.33
CA SER A 64 5.04 4.37 3.69
C SER A 64 6.05 5.02 4.63
N PRO A 65 5.62 5.81 5.63
CA PRO A 65 6.53 6.25 6.69
C PRO A 65 6.95 5.09 7.62
N ARG A 66 6.33 3.92 7.49
CA ARG A 66 6.61 2.72 8.28
C ARG A 66 7.20 1.61 7.40
N GLN A 67 8.22 0.94 7.91
CA GLN A 67 8.71 -0.29 7.32
C GLN A 67 7.76 -1.46 7.62
N HIS A 68 7.02 -1.93 6.61
CA HIS A 68 6.09 -3.07 6.78
C HIS A 68 6.78 -4.44 6.69
N SER A 69 7.87 -4.53 5.92
CA SER A 69 8.70 -5.72 5.81
C SER A 69 10.18 -5.33 5.73
N LYS A 70 11.07 -6.23 6.13
CA LYS A 70 12.52 -6.04 6.01
C LYS A 70 12.97 -5.90 4.55
N SER A 71 12.15 -6.33 3.59
CA SER A 71 12.40 -6.18 2.16
C SER A 71 12.05 -4.79 1.60
N CYS A 72 11.38 -3.94 2.39
CA CYS A 72 11.08 -2.57 1.97
C CYS A 72 12.36 -1.74 1.92
N LEU A 73 12.49 -0.87 0.91
CA LEU A 73 13.68 -0.07 0.69
C LEU A 73 13.53 1.28 1.37
N GLU A 74 14.47 1.61 2.25
CA GLU A 74 14.52 2.94 2.85
C GLU A 74 14.94 3.97 1.80
N VAL A 75 14.11 5.01 1.64
CA VAL A 75 14.33 6.13 0.74
C VAL A 75 14.14 7.43 1.51
N ARG A 76 14.86 8.49 1.10
CA ARG A 76 14.68 9.83 1.65
C ARG A 76 13.99 10.71 0.62
N LEU A 77 12.78 11.15 0.94
CA LEU A 77 11.97 12.03 0.09
C LEU A 77 11.55 13.24 0.92
N GLU A 78 11.77 14.46 0.42
CA GLU A 78 11.40 15.72 1.11
C GLU A 78 11.92 15.80 2.57
N ASN A 79 13.17 15.36 2.80
CA ASN A 79 13.78 15.25 4.13
C ASN A 79 13.06 14.33 5.12
N ARG A 80 12.19 13.45 4.63
CA ARG A 80 11.52 12.41 5.41
C ARG A 80 12.04 11.03 4.99
N THR A 81 12.30 10.18 5.98
CA THR A 81 12.55 8.77 5.73
C THR A 81 11.21 8.10 5.39
N GLN A 82 11.16 7.41 4.26
CA GLN A 82 10.03 6.62 3.81
C GLN A 82 10.52 5.26 3.33
N TYR A 83 9.60 4.32 3.15
CA TYR A 83 9.90 2.96 2.75
C TYR A 83 9.16 2.64 1.47
N LEU A 84 9.92 2.48 0.38
CA LEU A 84 9.41 1.99 -0.89
C LEU A 84 9.02 0.52 -0.73
N SER A 85 7.74 0.27 -0.90
CA SER A 85 7.06 -0.99 -0.64
C SER A 85 6.28 -1.42 -1.88
N ALA A 86 6.05 -2.73 -2.04
CA ALA A 86 5.32 -3.26 -3.19
C ALA A 86 4.27 -4.28 -2.77
N VAL A 87 3.14 -4.31 -3.47
CA VAL A 87 2.10 -5.35 -3.35
C VAL A 87 1.85 -5.98 -4.71
N CYS A 88 1.94 -7.30 -4.80
CA CYS A 88 1.64 -8.03 -6.03
C CYS A 88 0.16 -8.00 -6.39
N MET A 89 -0.14 -8.15 -7.68
CA MET A 89 -1.49 -8.17 -8.24
C MET A 89 -2.42 -9.16 -7.51
N THR A 90 -1.95 -10.39 -7.27
CA THR A 90 -2.75 -11.42 -6.57
C THR A 90 -3.15 -11.03 -5.14
N CYS A 91 -2.32 -10.23 -4.45
CA CYS A 91 -2.65 -9.72 -3.11
C CYS A 91 -3.53 -8.47 -3.16
N LEU A 92 -3.41 -7.64 -4.19
CA LEU A 92 -4.28 -6.48 -4.41
C LEU A 92 -5.72 -6.90 -4.68
N GLU A 93 -5.89 -7.88 -5.58
CA GLU A 93 -7.20 -8.40 -5.97
C GLU A 93 -7.77 -9.37 -4.91
N GLY A 94 -6.92 -9.90 -4.03
CA GLY A 94 -7.28 -10.97 -3.10
C GLY A 94 -7.61 -12.28 -3.81
N TRP A 95 -7.19 -12.44 -5.07
CA TRP A 95 -7.40 -13.62 -5.89
C TRP A 95 -6.32 -14.65 -5.56
N GLY A 96 -6.63 -15.55 -4.64
CA GLY A 96 -5.78 -16.68 -4.29
C GLY A 96 -6.00 -17.21 -2.88
N ALA A 97 -5.80 -18.52 -2.72
CA ALA A 97 -5.77 -19.19 -1.42
C ALA A 97 -4.81 -18.47 -0.46
N GLY A 98 -5.30 -18.02 0.70
CA GLY A 98 -4.49 -17.32 1.69
C GLY A 98 -4.01 -15.91 1.30
N ARG A 99 -4.49 -15.34 0.17
CA ARG A 99 -4.09 -14.00 -0.29
C ARG A 99 -5.01 -12.89 0.18
N ARG A 100 -6.27 -13.22 0.51
CA ARG A 100 -7.25 -12.25 0.97
C ARG A 100 -6.95 -11.82 2.40
N LEU A 101 -6.74 -10.52 2.59
CA LEU A 101 -6.59 -9.93 3.91
C LEU A 101 -7.96 -9.60 4.51
N ARG A 102 -8.12 -9.87 5.80
CA ARG A 102 -9.28 -9.42 6.58
C ARG A 102 -8.82 -8.61 7.76
N CYS A 103 -9.55 -7.55 8.07
CA CYS A 103 -9.31 -6.79 9.28
C CYS A 103 -9.53 -7.68 10.52
N LEU A 104 -8.59 -7.67 11.45
CA LEU A 104 -8.69 -8.41 12.72
C LEU A 104 -9.83 -7.91 13.63
N TYR A 105 -10.34 -6.70 13.39
CA TYR A 105 -11.33 -6.06 14.26
C TYR A 105 -12.76 -6.13 13.74
N CYS A 106 -12.97 -5.93 12.43
CA CYS A 106 -14.30 -5.94 11.82
C CYS A 106 -14.51 -7.05 10.79
N ALA A 107 -13.50 -7.89 10.55
CA ALA A 107 -13.50 -8.96 9.54
C ALA A 107 -13.73 -8.51 8.08
N THR A 108 -13.91 -7.20 7.84
CA THR A 108 -14.04 -6.62 6.49
C THR A 108 -12.80 -6.98 5.68
N PRO A 109 -12.96 -7.57 4.48
CA PRO A 109 -11.84 -7.83 3.60
C PRO A 109 -11.21 -6.51 3.17
N TRP A 110 -9.88 -6.45 3.14
CA TRP A 110 -9.19 -5.34 2.49
C TRP A 110 -9.33 -5.49 0.98
N ASP A 111 -9.63 -4.40 0.30
CA ASP A 111 -9.85 -4.35 -1.14
C ASP A 111 -8.86 -3.38 -1.77
N GLY A 112 -7.89 -3.93 -2.49
CA GLY A 112 -6.90 -3.17 -3.25
C GLY A 112 -7.23 -3.10 -4.74
N SER A 113 -8.39 -3.57 -5.19
CA SER A 113 -8.74 -3.68 -6.61
C SER A 113 -8.86 -2.34 -7.33
N SER A 114 -9.09 -1.24 -6.59
CA SER A 114 -9.11 0.12 -7.13
C SER A 114 -7.72 0.73 -7.33
N LEU A 115 -6.65 0.07 -6.89
CA LEU A 115 -5.28 0.56 -7.04
C LEU A 115 -4.77 0.21 -8.44
N VAL A 116 -4.16 1.19 -9.10
CA VAL A 116 -3.64 1.05 -10.47
C VAL A 116 -2.38 0.20 -10.44
N ILE A 117 -2.33 -0.83 -11.28
CA ILE A 117 -1.15 -1.68 -11.43
C ILE A 117 -0.05 -0.91 -12.19
N GLY A 118 1.19 -1.12 -11.78
CA GLY A 118 2.36 -0.52 -12.41
C GLY A 118 2.68 0.90 -11.99
N THR A 119 1.88 1.50 -11.10
CA THR A 119 2.13 2.84 -10.56
C THR A 119 2.85 2.81 -9.20
N MET A 120 3.14 4.00 -8.68
CA MET A 120 3.57 4.21 -7.30
C MET A 120 2.68 5.25 -6.62
N TYR A 121 2.16 4.90 -5.44
CA TYR A 121 1.47 5.84 -4.57
C TYR A 121 2.46 6.50 -3.59
N SER A 122 2.36 7.81 -3.39
CA SER A 122 3.18 8.55 -2.42
C SER A 122 2.67 8.45 -0.97
N TYR A 123 1.81 7.47 -0.68
CA TYR A 123 1.17 7.27 0.60
C TYR A 123 0.93 5.79 0.90
N ASP A 124 0.72 5.48 2.18
CA ASP A 124 0.44 4.15 2.66
C ASP A 124 -0.98 3.70 2.27
N ILE A 125 -1.04 2.80 1.29
CA ILE A 125 -2.29 2.29 0.72
C ILE A 125 -3.16 1.53 1.74
N PHE A 126 -2.56 0.98 2.81
CA PHE A 126 -3.31 0.30 3.87
C PHE A 126 -3.90 1.27 4.88
N ALA A 127 -3.22 2.38 5.14
CA ALA A 127 -3.71 3.45 6.01
C ALA A 127 -4.82 4.27 5.34
N ALA A 128 -4.69 4.51 4.03
CA ALA A 128 -5.61 5.28 3.21
C ALA A 128 -7.02 4.64 3.06
N MET A 129 -7.15 3.35 3.34
CA MET A 129 -8.39 2.59 3.21
C MET A 129 -8.85 1.99 4.56
N PRO A 130 -9.19 2.82 5.57
CA PRO A 130 -9.61 2.33 6.88
C PRO A 130 -11.03 1.74 6.82
N CYS A 131 -11.19 0.51 7.30
CA CYS A 131 -12.47 -0.19 7.34
C CYS A 131 -13.27 -0.01 8.65
N CYS A 132 -12.63 0.40 9.75
CA CYS A 132 -13.27 0.58 11.05
C CYS A 132 -12.53 1.61 11.93
N THR A 133 -13.12 2.02 13.06
CA THR A 133 -12.54 3.01 13.98
C THR A 133 -11.28 2.52 14.69
N GLU A 134 -11.08 1.21 14.82
CA GLU A 134 -9.84 0.62 15.35
C GLU A 134 -8.63 1.01 14.51
N ARG A 135 -8.81 1.18 13.18
CA ARG A 135 -7.78 1.67 12.26
C ARG A 135 -7.43 3.14 12.47
N LEU A 136 -8.28 3.90 13.16
CA LEU A 136 -8.20 5.35 13.33
C LEU A 136 -7.77 5.77 14.74
N ARG A 137 -7.30 4.82 15.56
CA ARG A 137 -6.86 5.07 16.94
C ARG A 137 -5.45 5.63 17.00
N CYS A 138 -5.17 6.43 18.03
CA CYS A 138 -3.82 6.86 18.36
C CYS A 138 -2.92 5.65 18.69
N ASN A 139 -1.66 5.65 18.23
CA ASN A 139 -0.67 4.61 18.55
C ASN A 139 -0.33 4.55 20.05
N ASN A 140 -0.45 5.66 20.77
CA ASN A 140 -0.08 5.77 22.18
C ASN A 140 -1.28 5.51 23.11
N CYS A 141 -2.31 6.36 23.07
CA CYS A 141 -3.42 6.29 24.02
C CYS A 141 -4.63 5.45 23.55
N GLN A 142 -4.59 4.90 22.33
CA GLN A 142 -5.66 4.10 21.73
C GLN A 142 -7.03 4.80 21.59
N LYS A 143 -7.14 6.09 21.91
CA LYS A 143 -8.36 6.88 21.64
C LYS A 143 -8.50 7.13 20.13
N PRO A 144 -9.73 7.09 19.58
CA PRO A 144 -9.98 7.37 18.17
C PRO A 144 -9.65 8.83 17.84
N LEU A 145 -8.94 9.04 16.74
CA LEU A 145 -8.59 10.38 16.23
C LEU A 145 -9.62 10.93 15.25
N LEU A 146 -10.39 10.05 14.62
CA LEU A 146 -11.46 10.35 13.69
C LEU A 146 -12.67 9.50 14.04
N GLN A 147 -13.88 10.04 13.82
CA GLN A 147 -15.12 9.30 13.94
C GLN A 147 -15.31 8.34 12.75
N SER A 148 -16.15 7.31 12.90
CA SER A 148 -16.35 6.25 11.89
C SER A 148 -16.77 6.76 10.50
N HIS A 149 -17.54 7.86 10.46
CA HIS A 149 -18.01 8.49 9.23
C HIS A 149 -17.08 9.61 8.72
N GLN A 150 -16.12 10.05 9.53
CA GLN A 150 -15.17 11.08 9.11
C GLN A 150 -14.06 10.43 8.28
N ARG A 151 -13.83 10.99 7.10
CA ARG A 151 -12.73 10.66 6.21
C ARG A 151 -11.86 11.89 6.06
N LEU A 152 -10.56 11.69 5.87
CA LEU A 152 -9.69 12.77 5.43
C LEU A 152 -9.97 13.05 3.96
N ASN A 153 -9.76 14.29 3.55
CA ASN A 153 -10.03 14.71 2.17
C ASN A 153 -9.01 14.10 1.19
N PHE A 154 -7.78 13.86 1.65
CA PHE A 154 -6.71 13.31 0.83
C PHE A 154 -6.20 11.99 1.40
N TYR A 155 -5.96 11.01 0.52
CA TYR A 155 -5.41 9.72 0.94
C TYR A 155 -4.00 9.84 1.55
N SER A 156 -3.22 10.83 1.11
CA SER A 156 -1.89 11.12 1.65
C SER A 156 -1.91 11.56 3.12
N ASP A 157 -2.98 12.20 3.58
CA ASP A 157 -3.09 12.65 4.97
C ASP A 157 -3.11 11.49 5.96
N TYR A 158 -3.52 10.30 5.52
CA TYR A 158 -3.44 9.09 6.35
C TYR A 158 -1.99 8.67 6.66
N SER A 159 -1.03 9.15 5.89
CA SER A 159 0.39 8.82 6.06
C SER A 159 1.19 9.92 6.77
N HIS A 160 0.55 11.05 7.09
CA HIS A 160 1.21 12.16 7.75
C HIS A 160 1.35 11.95 9.26
N SER A 161 2.42 12.51 9.82
CA SER A 161 2.58 12.63 11.27
C SER A 161 1.70 13.75 11.78
N LEU A 162 0.93 13.49 12.82
CA LEU A 162 0.09 14.50 13.48
C LEU A 162 0.09 14.29 14.99
N ALA A 163 -0.16 15.36 15.75
CA ALA A 163 -0.26 15.30 17.19
C ALA A 163 -1.63 14.76 17.64
N CYS A 164 -1.64 13.77 18.51
CA CYS A 164 -2.87 13.26 19.11
C CYS A 164 -3.54 14.33 19.99
N PRO A 165 -4.82 14.69 19.78
CA PRO A 165 -5.50 15.71 20.58
C PRO A 165 -5.72 15.27 22.03
N HIS A 166 -5.60 13.97 22.34
CA HIS A 166 -5.85 13.43 23.67
C HIS A 166 -4.58 13.22 24.52
N CYS A 167 -3.45 12.91 23.89
CA CYS A 167 -2.20 12.59 24.60
C CYS A 167 -0.98 13.35 24.08
N GLN A 168 -1.13 14.20 23.07
CA GLN A 168 -0.09 15.05 22.47
C GLN A 168 1.09 14.32 21.82
N ALA A 169 1.08 12.98 21.77
CA ALA A 169 2.06 12.22 21.02
C ALA A 169 1.96 12.54 19.52
N SER A 170 3.07 12.90 18.88
CA SER A 170 3.18 13.11 17.44
C SER A 170 3.67 11.82 16.78
N ASP A 171 2.86 11.24 15.89
CA ASP A 171 3.21 10.02 15.17
C ASP A 171 2.32 9.86 13.92
N THR A 172 2.67 8.91 13.06
CA THR A 172 1.88 8.44 11.91
C THR A 172 0.79 7.48 12.37
N HIS A 173 -0.22 8.03 13.04
CA HIS A 173 -1.19 7.24 13.81
C HIS A 173 -2.00 6.26 12.99
N PHE A 174 -2.28 6.54 11.71
CA PHE A 174 -3.10 5.67 10.86
C PHE A 174 -2.28 4.58 10.14
N VAL A 175 -0.94 4.71 10.12
CA VAL A 175 -0.01 3.74 9.54
C VAL A 175 0.32 2.66 10.57
N LYS A 176 -0.54 1.64 10.60
CA LYS A 176 -0.44 0.52 11.53
C LYS A 176 0.42 -0.61 10.98
N PRO A 177 1.11 -1.39 11.84
CA PRO A 177 1.75 -2.62 11.39
C PRO A 177 0.72 -3.58 10.79
N LEU A 178 1.04 -4.21 9.66
CA LEU A 178 0.09 -5.08 8.94
C LEU A 178 -0.41 -6.23 9.81
N GLY A 179 0.49 -6.90 10.55
CA GLY A 179 0.12 -8.00 11.45
C GLY A 179 -0.74 -7.59 12.65
N PHE A 180 -0.80 -6.30 12.99
CA PHE A 180 -1.72 -5.78 14.01
C PHE A 180 -3.14 -5.57 13.44
N CYS A 181 -3.25 -5.35 12.14
CA CYS A 181 -4.53 -4.97 11.53
C CYS A 181 -5.17 -6.06 10.70
N TYR A 182 -4.37 -6.93 10.10
CA TYR A 182 -4.81 -7.87 9.09
C TYR A 182 -4.36 -9.27 9.43
N THR A 183 -5.24 -10.22 9.11
CA THR A 183 -4.90 -11.64 9.00
C THR A 183 -5.17 -12.11 7.59
N LYS A 184 -4.41 -13.11 7.15
CA LYS A 184 -4.69 -13.81 5.90
C LYS A 184 -5.83 -14.78 6.13
N ASP A 185 -6.74 -14.87 5.16
CA ASP A 185 -7.83 -15.82 5.19
C ASP A 185 -7.27 -17.26 5.10
N LEU A 186 -7.17 -17.95 6.23
CA LEU A 186 -6.66 -19.33 6.34
C LEU A 186 -7.62 -20.38 5.74
N MET A 187 -8.76 -19.94 5.21
CA MET A 187 -9.88 -20.79 4.79
C MET A 187 -9.64 -21.59 3.49
N SER A 188 -8.39 -21.94 3.19
CA SER A 188 -7.99 -22.79 2.05
C SER A 188 -7.02 -23.92 2.43
N LEU A 189 -6.80 -24.18 3.73
CA LEU A 189 -6.01 -25.32 4.21
C LEU A 189 -6.85 -26.59 4.50
N TRP A 190 -7.96 -26.80 3.81
CA TRP A 190 -8.66 -28.09 3.86
C TRP A 190 -8.45 -28.85 2.55
N PRO A 191 -7.94 -30.10 2.59
CA PRO A 191 -7.59 -30.89 1.41
C PRO A 191 -8.79 -31.24 0.51
#